data_AF-A0A7S1QIH8-F1
#
_entry.id   AF-A0A7S1QIH8-F1
#
_cell.length_a   1.000
_cell.length_b   1.000
_cell.length_c   1.000
_cell.angle_alpha   90.00
_cell.angle_beta   90.00
_cell.angle_gamma   90.00
#
_symmetry.space_group_name_H-M   'P 1'
#
loop_
_entity.id
_entity.type
_entity.pdbx_description
1 polymer ?
#
loop_
_entity_poly.entity_id
_entity_poly.type
_entity_poly.pdbx_seq_one_letter_code
_entity_poly.pdbx_strand_id
1 'polypeptide(L)'
;FTKLECFAVLSAGFFCFFERESDDGFSRGGMPSINFDEMHAARVFSGQNSVEVAKLRMFFDYFVAMAASIRNDGPAVRSDASAVVFARVKAPSREHIAARLKDRPLAPMVFHPLGESIDEQRTMLRADFANEVIGGASLSFGCVQEEIMFAICPEMNVSRLICPPMAADEAILIFRAEQFSFVKPGTYAFSLEYGGTFNGRRAAATSAVAAIDALDYRGRSSKAQYSRDCTAREIVKACAGFAFDTSV
;
A
#
# COMPACT_ATOMS: atom_id res chain seq x y z
N PHE A 1 -5.48 -9.99 10.34
CA PHE A 1 -6.50 -10.46 9.39
C PHE A 1 -5.97 -11.71 8.71
N THR A 2 -6.59 -12.86 8.92
CA THR A 2 -6.28 -14.06 8.15
C THR A 2 -6.49 -13.79 6.65
N LYS A 3 -5.90 -14.61 5.79
CA LYS A 3 -6.07 -14.48 4.33
C LYS A 3 -7.54 -14.58 3.94
N LEU A 4 -8.30 -15.45 4.63
CA LEU A 4 -9.75 -15.57 4.45
C LEU A 4 -10.49 -14.29 4.83
N GLU A 5 -10.14 -13.65 5.94
CA GLU A 5 -10.77 -12.39 6.37
C GLU A 5 -10.49 -11.27 5.37
N CYS A 6 -9.24 -11.16 4.90
CA CYS A 6 -8.89 -10.22 3.82
C CYS A 6 -9.74 -10.48 2.57
N PHE A 7 -9.88 -11.75 2.17
CA PHE A 7 -10.69 -12.13 1.01
C PHE A 7 -12.17 -11.78 1.19
N ALA A 8 -12.73 -12.03 2.38
CA ALA A 8 -14.11 -11.71 2.70
C ALA A 8 -14.37 -10.19 2.65
N VAL A 9 -13.50 -9.39 3.27
CA VAL A 9 -13.57 -7.92 3.24
C VAL A 9 -13.49 -7.41 1.81
N LEU A 10 -12.51 -7.86 1.03
CA LEU A 10 -12.34 -7.38 -0.35
C LEU A 10 -13.46 -7.87 -1.27
N SER A 11 -14.03 -9.05 -1.04
CA SER A 11 -15.19 -9.53 -1.79
C SER A 11 -16.44 -8.68 -1.50
N ALA A 12 -16.67 -8.34 -0.23
CA ALA A 12 -17.75 -7.44 0.16
C ALA A 12 -17.56 -6.02 -0.42
N GLY A 13 -16.32 -5.53 -0.44
CA GLY A 13 -15.96 -4.25 -1.07
C GLY A 13 -16.15 -4.28 -2.59
N PHE A 14 -15.78 -5.38 -3.25
CA PHE A 14 -16.02 -5.58 -4.67
C PHE A 14 -17.52 -5.49 -5.00
N PHE A 15 -18.38 -6.17 -4.24
CA PHE A 15 -19.84 -6.05 -4.41
C PHE A 15 -20.46 -4.80 -3.80
N CYS A 16 -19.64 -3.88 -3.29
CA CYS A 16 -20.06 -2.59 -2.74
C CYS A 16 -21.04 -2.71 -1.56
N PHE A 17 -20.80 -3.67 -0.66
CA PHE A 17 -21.68 -3.96 0.48
C PHE A 17 -21.41 -3.10 1.73
N PHE A 18 -20.33 -2.31 1.76
CA PHE A 18 -20.08 -1.42 2.90
C PHE A 18 -20.91 -0.14 2.77
N GLU A 19 -21.58 0.26 3.86
CA GLU A 19 -22.35 1.50 3.91
C GLU A 19 -21.45 2.72 3.74
N ARG A 20 -21.94 3.74 3.04
CA ARG A 20 -21.30 5.05 2.91
C ARG A 20 -22.30 6.16 3.14
N GLU A 21 -21.79 7.30 3.61
CA GLU A 21 -22.58 8.53 3.74
C GLU A 21 -22.74 9.26 2.42
N SER A 22 -21.80 9.08 1.48
CA SER A 22 -21.83 9.71 0.16
C SER A 22 -21.03 8.91 -0.89
N ASP A 23 -21.07 9.36 -2.15
CA ASP A 23 -20.34 8.78 -3.29
C ASP A 23 -19.03 9.52 -3.61
N ASP A 24 -18.42 10.18 -2.61
CA ASP A 24 -17.19 10.97 -2.76
C ASP A 24 -15.89 10.16 -2.63
N GLY A 25 -15.99 8.82 -2.60
CA GLY A 25 -14.85 7.93 -2.42
C GLY A 25 -14.39 7.78 -0.96
N PHE A 26 -15.09 8.41 0.00
CA PHE A 26 -14.82 8.29 1.42
C PHE A 26 -15.95 7.56 2.16
N SER A 27 -15.64 7.10 3.36
CA SER A 27 -16.56 6.57 4.35
C SER A 27 -16.50 7.41 5.63
N ARG A 28 -17.26 7.02 6.66
CA ARG A 28 -17.44 7.84 7.88
C ARG A 28 -16.10 8.23 8.51
N GLY A 29 -16.00 9.49 8.94
CA GLY A 29 -14.84 9.98 9.68
C GLY A 29 -13.59 10.24 8.84
N GLY A 30 -13.74 10.47 7.52
CA GLY A 30 -12.61 10.75 6.62
C GLY A 30 -11.79 9.49 6.26
N MET A 31 -12.35 8.32 6.53
CA MET A 31 -11.78 7.03 6.12
C MET A 31 -11.95 6.84 4.62
N PRO A 32 -11.00 6.23 3.89
CA PRO A 32 -11.21 5.94 2.48
C PRO A 32 -12.29 4.86 2.30
N SER A 33 -13.00 4.88 1.17
CA SER A 33 -13.93 3.80 0.81
C SER A 33 -13.16 2.49 0.53
N ILE A 34 -13.71 1.36 0.97
CA ILE A 34 -13.27 0.01 0.60
C ILE A 34 -14.11 -0.56 -0.58
N ASN A 35 -15.20 0.12 -0.96
CA ASN A 35 -16.03 -0.28 -2.09
C ASN A 35 -15.34 0.00 -3.43
N PHE A 36 -15.67 -0.80 -4.44
CA PHE A 36 -15.06 -0.76 -5.79
C PHE A 36 -15.91 0.03 -6.80
N ASP A 37 -16.93 0.76 -6.36
CA ASP A 37 -17.85 1.49 -7.22
C ASP A 37 -17.14 2.52 -8.11
N GLU A 38 -16.14 3.25 -7.60
CA GLU A 38 -15.32 4.15 -8.43
C GLU A 38 -14.49 3.40 -9.47
N MET A 39 -13.91 2.24 -9.11
CA MET A 39 -13.23 1.35 -10.05
C MET A 39 -14.19 0.86 -11.15
N HIS A 40 -15.45 0.58 -10.80
CA HIS A 40 -16.48 0.10 -11.73
C HIS A 40 -17.07 1.20 -12.61
N ALA A 41 -17.14 2.43 -12.10
CA ALA A 41 -17.68 3.59 -12.80
C ALA A 41 -16.75 4.15 -13.88
N ALA A 42 -15.54 3.61 -14.00
CA ALA A 42 -14.54 4.02 -14.98
C ALA A 42 -15.13 4.02 -16.40
N ARG A 43 -15.26 5.23 -16.96
CA ARG A 43 -15.74 5.40 -18.33
C ARG A 43 -14.61 5.04 -19.28
N VAL A 44 -14.77 3.92 -19.98
CA VAL A 44 -13.89 3.53 -21.10
C VAL A 44 -14.12 4.51 -22.25
N PHE A 45 -13.51 5.68 -22.18
CA PHE A 45 -13.49 6.61 -23.31
C PHE A 45 -12.46 6.10 -24.32
N SER A 46 -12.96 5.62 -25.46
CA SER A 46 -12.25 5.38 -26.72
C SER A 46 -10.93 4.57 -26.63
N GLY A 47 -11.02 3.24 -26.77
CA GLY A 47 -9.95 2.40 -27.33
C GLY A 47 -8.63 2.26 -26.56
N GLN A 48 -8.47 2.93 -25.42
CA GLN A 48 -7.33 2.75 -24.52
C GLN A 48 -7.68 1.77 -23.40
N ASN A 49 -6.77 0.84 -23.09
CA ASN A 49 -6.84 0.04 -21.88
C ASN A 49 -6.77 0.99 -20.68
N SER A 50 -7.89 1.23 -20.01
CA SER A 50 -7.90 2.10 -18.84
C SER A 50 -7.10 1.46 -17.71
N VAL A 51 -6.51 2.29 -16.84
CA VAL A 51 -5.77 1.84 -15.65
C VAL A 51 -6.66 0.93 -14.79
N GLU A 52 -7.96 1.24 -14.71
CA GLU A 52 -8.93 0.46 -13.96
C GLU A 52 -9.08 -0.95 -14.52
N VAL A 53 -9.09 -1.13 -15.85
CA VAL A 53 -9.07 -2.46 -16.47
C VAL A 53 -7.80 -3.23 -16.11
N ALA A 54 -6.64 -2.57 -16.10
CA ALA A 54 -5.39 -3.20 -15.69
C ALA A 54 -5.43 -3.64 -14.22
N LYS A 55 -5.89 -2.77 -13.31
CA LYS A 55 -6.02 -3.08 -11.88
C LYS A 55 -7.09 -4.14 -11.61
N LEU A 56 -8.24 -4.10 -12.28
CA LEU A 56 -9.29 -5.12 -12.18
C LEU A 56 -8.76 -6.51 -12.52
N ARG A 57 -7.89 -6.64 -13.54
CA ARG A 57 -7.22 -7.91 -13.84
C ARG A 57 -6.35 -8.40 -12.67
N MET A 58 -5.64 -7.50 -11.99
CA MET A 58 -4.83 -7.84 -10.81
C MET A 58 -5.71 -8.25 -9.61
N PHE A 59 -6.82 -7.56 -9.37
CA PHE A 59 -7.79 -7.95 -8.36
C PHE A 59 -8.45 -9.30 -8.69
N PHE A 60 -8.74 -9.59 -9.96
CA PHE A 60 -9.27 -10.88 -10.37
C PHE A 60 -8.27 -12.03 -10.16
N ASP A 61 -6.98 -11.83 -10.41
CA ASP A 61 -5.95 -12.82 -10.07
C ASP A 61 -6.00 -13.17 -8.57
N TYR A 62 -6.15 -12.16 -7.71
CA TYR A 62 -6.33 -12.35 -6.27
C TYR A 62 -7.59 -13.16 -5.94
N PHE A 63 -8.76 -12.74 -6.44
CA PHE A 63 -10.01 -13.42 -6.13
C PHE A 63 -10.03 -14.87 -6.62
N VAL A 64 -9.50 -15.14 -7.82
CA VAL A 64 -9.40 -16.49 -8.39
C VAL A 64 -8.47 -17.36 -7.56
N ALA A 65 -7.28 -16.83 -7.21
CA ALA A 65 -6.31 -17.55 -6.39
C ALA A 65 -6.86 -17.88 -5.01
N MET A 66 -7.45 -16.90 -4.33
CA MET A 66 -8.03 -17.08 -3.00
C MET A 66 -9.20 -18.05 -3.01
N ALA A 67 -10.12 -17.92 -3.98
CA ALA A 67 -11.24 -18.83 -4.10
C ALA A 67 -10.78 -20.29 -4.34
N ALA A 68 -9.72 -20.50 -5.13
CA ALA A 68 -9.12 -21.82 -5.31
C ALA A 68 -8.49 -22.36 -4.02
N SER A 69 -7.72 -21.54 -3.30
CA SER A 69 -7.12 -21.94 -2.02
C SER A 69 -8.17 -22.26 -0.95
N ILE A 70 -9.28 -21.52 -0.91
CA ILE A 70 -10.39 -21.77 0.02
C ILE A 70 -11.11 -23.08 -0.31
N ARG A 71 -11.41 -23.33 -1.60
CA ARG A 71 -12.08 -24.58 -2.02
C ARG A 71 -11.27 -25.83 -1.73
N ASN A 72 -9.95 -25.73 -1.82
CA ASN A 72 -9.03 -26.83 -1.54
C ASN A 72 -8.66 -26.96 -0.05
N ASP A 73 -9.38 -26.25 0.83
CA ASP A 73 -9.13 -26.16 2.28
C ASP A 73 -7.66 -25.90 2.64
N GLY A 74 -7.05 -24.93 1.94
CA GLY A 74 -5.66 -24.56 2.16
C GLY A 74 -5.43 -24.11 3.61
N PRO A 75 -4.60 -24.80 4.41
CA PRO A 75 -4.47 -24.54 5.86
C PRO A 75 -3.93 -23.13 6.13
N ALA A 76 -3.11 -22.59 5.23
CA ALA A 76 -2.56 -21.24 5.31
C ALA A 76 -3.61 -20.14 5.09
N VAL A 77 -4.80 -20.44 4.55
CA VAL A 77 -5.81 -19.40 4.28
C VAL A 77 -6.50 -18.94 5.57
N ARG A 78 -6.65 -19.87 6.52
CA ARG A 78 -7.35 -19.66 7.79
C ARG A 78 -6.40 -19.49 8.99
N SER A 79 -5.10 -19.66 8.78
CA SER A 79 -4.12 -19.65 9.87
C SER A 79 -3.75 -18.23 10.30
N ASP A 80 -3.66 -18.01 11.61
CA ASP A 80 -3.12 -16.77 12.17
C ASP A 80 -1.61 -16.61 11.89
N ALA A 81 -0.89 -17.71 11.70
CA ALA A 81 0.54 -17.68 11.40
C ALA A 81 0.83 -17.04 10.03
N SER A 82 -0.14 -17.05 9.12
CA SER A 82 -0.07 -16.40 7.80
C SER A 82 -0.91 -15.12 7.73
N ALA A 83 -1.50 -14.66 8.84
CA ALA A 83 -2.32 -13.46 8.86
C ALA A 83 -1.53 -12.23 8.38
N VAL A 84 -2.22 -11.38 7.62
CA VAL A 84 -1.77 -10.03 7.29
C VAL A 84 -1.88 -9.18 8.54
N VAL A 85 -0.78 -8.53 8.89
CA VAL A 85 -0.66 -7.69 10.07
C VAL A 85 -0.58 -6.23 9.63
N PHE A 86 -1.44 -5.40 10.23
CA PHE A 86 -1.46 -3.96 10.05
C PHE A 86 -1.10 -3.33 11.38
N ALA A 87 0.01 -2.59 11.43
CA ALA A 87 0.47 -1.91 12.63
C ALA A 87 0.55 -0.41 12.38
N ARG A 88 -0.26 0.36 13.11
CA ARG A 88 -0.12 1.82 13.18
C ARG A 88 0.97 2.13 14.18
N VAL A 89 2.04 2.77 13.74
CA VAL A 89 3.20 3.08 14.56
C VAL A 89 3.40 4.58 14.64
N LYS A 90 3.93 5.03 15.78
CA LYS A 90 4.21 6.43 16.04
C LYS A 90 5.71 6.64 16.22
N ALA A 91 6.23 7.71 15.65
CA ALA A 91 7.61 8.11 15.81
C ALA A 91 7.94 8.36 17.30
N PRO A 92 9.17 8.06 17.74
CA PRO A 92 9.69 8.57 19.00
C PRO A 92 9.66 10.11 19.01
N SER A 93 9.77 10.71 20.20
CA SER A 93 9.86 12.17 20.30
C SER A 93 11.05 12.71 19.50
N ARG A 94 10.97 13.97 19.07
CA ARG A 94 12.04 14.62 18.29
C ARG A 94 13.37 14.59 19.04
N GLU A 95 13.35 14.76 20.36
CA GLU A 95 14.52 14.68 21.23
C GLU A 95 15.11 13.27 21.22
N HIS A 96 14.26 12.23 21.28
CA HIS A 96 14.70 10.85 21.17
C HIS A 96 15.29 10.53 19.79
N ILE A 97 14.67 11.00 18.70
CA ILE A 97 15.21 10.84 17.34
C ILE A 97 16.58 11.52 17.25
N ALA A 98 16.67 12.78 17.68
CA ALA A 98 17.93 13.52 17.67
C ALA A 98 19.01 12.82 18.49
N ALA A 99 18.68 12.33 19.69
CA ALA A 99 19.62 11.59 20.54
C ALA A 99 20.05 10.26 19.91
N ARG A 100 19.13 9.51 19.27
CA ARG A 100 19.45 8.23 18.60
C ARG A 100 20.33 8.43 17.36
N LEU A 101 20.15 9.52 16.63
CA LEU A 101 20.90 9.82 15.41
C LEU A 101 22.22 10.57 15.69
N LYS A 102 22.36 11.17 16.88
CA LYS A 102 23.55 11.93 17.27
C LYS A 102 24.81 11.07 17.14
N ASP A 103 25.81 11.61 16.45
CA ASP A 103 27.13 11.00 16.26
C ASP A 103 27.12 9.60 15.62
N ARG A 104 26.00 9.16 15.02
CA ARG A 104 25.92 7.91 14.28
C ARG A 104 26.45 8.11 12.86
N PRO A 105 27.32 7.19 12.37
CA PRO A 105 27.69 7.20 10.96
C PRO A 105 26.46 6.89 10.10
N LEU A 106 26.47 7.39 8.86
CA LEU A 106 25.47 6.99 7.86
C LEU A 106 25.55 5.48 7.62
N ALA A 107 24.39 4.84 7.49
CA ALA A 107 24.32 3.42 7.15
C ALA A 107 24.88 3.17 5.73
N PRO A 108 25.40 1.96 5.44
CA PRO A 108 25.79 1.60 4.08
C PRO A 108 24.64 1.82 3.10
N MET A 109 24.93 2.45 1.96
CA MET A 109 23.97 2.71 0.91
C MET A 109 24.30 1.85 -0.31
N VAL A 110 23.28 1.17 -0.84
CA VAL A 110 23.36 0.43 -2.10
C VAL A 110 22.47 1.14 -3.11
N PHE A 111 23.04 1.48 -4.26
CA PHE A 111 22.31 2.08 -5.37
C PHE A 111 21.94 0.97 -6.36
N HIS A 112 20.64 0.85 -6.62
CA HIS A 112 20.11 -0.06 -7.63
C HIS A 112 20.08 0.61 -9.01
N PRO A 113 20.29 -0.15 -10.11
CA PRO A 113 20.08 0.33 -11.46
C PRO A 113 18.72 0.99 -11.68
N LEU A 114 18.68 2.01 -12.53
CA LEU A 114 17.43 2.64 -12.93
C LEU A 114 16.49 1.61 -13.57
N GLY A 115 15.25 1.57 -13.10
CA GLY A 115 14.22 0.66 -13.61
C GLY A 115 13.97 -0.58 -12.74
N GLU A 116 14.83 -0.87 -11.77
CA GLU A 116 14.51 -1.86 -10.72
C GLU A 116 13.41 -1.29 -9.81
N SER A 117 12.35 -2.06 -9.59
CA SER A 117 11.23 -1.63 -8.77
C SER A 117 11.47 -1.93 -7.29
N ILE A 118 11.02 -1.04 -6.42
CA ILE A 118 10.94 -1.31 -4.97
C ILE A 118 10.09 -2.56 -4.68
N ASP A 119 9.11 -2.86 -5.54
CA ASP A 119 8.25 -4.05 -5.42
C ASP A 119 8.99 -5.37 -5.66
N GLU A 120 10.12 -5.33 -6.37
CA GLU A 120 10.96 -6.50 -6.63
C GLU A 120 11.84 -6.84 -5.42
N GLN A 121 12.06 -5.89 -4.50
CA GLN A 121 12.90 -6.04 -3.29
C GLN A 121 12.16 -6.72 -2.14
N ARG A 122 11.62 -7.92 -2.40
CA ARG A 122 10.65 -8.64 -1.54
C ARG A 122 11.18 -9.21 -0.22
N THR A 123 12.50 -9.18 -0.03
CA THR A 123 13.16 -9.59 1.21
C THR A 123 13.51 -8.41 2.11
N MET A 124 13.23 -7.19 1.66
CA MET A 124 13.49 -5.96 2.40
C MET A 124 12.18 -5.34 2.91
N LEU A 125 12.31 -4.40 3.84
CA LEU A 125 11.24 -3.45 4.12
C LEU A 125 11.09 -2.52 2.91
N ARG A 126 9.94 -2.59 2.24
CA ARG A 126 9.64 -1.74 1.09
C ARG A 126 8.92 -0.49 1.56
N ALA A 127 9.37 0.68 1.11
CA ALA A 127 8.64 1.91 1.35
C ALA A 127 7.44 1.99 0.39
N ASP A 128 6.29 2.36 0.93
CA ASP A 128 5.14 2.81 0.17
C ASP A 128 5.05 4.34 0.27
N PHE A 129 5.08 5.01 -0.88
CA PHE A 129 5.01 6.46 -1.03
C PHE A 129 3.55 6.90 -0.91
N ALA A 130 3.05 6.74 0.30
CA ALA A 130 1.64 6.74 0.59
C ALA A 130 1.01 8.12 0.53
N ASN A 131 -0.30 8.15 0.38
CA ASN A 131 -1.13 9.25 0.84
C ASN A 131 -1.33 9.16 2.37
N GLU A 132 -1.60 10.29 3.05
CA GLU A 132 -1.93 10.26 4.48
C GLU A 132 -3.16 9.38 4.75
N VAL A 133 -4.08 9.33 3.79
CA VAL A 133 -5.18 8.38 3.69
C VAL A 133 -4.69 7.13 2.94
N ILE A 134 -4.36 6.09 3.68
CA ILE A 134 -3.69 4.89 3.16
C ILE A 134 -4.37 4.28 1.93
N GLY A 135 -3.57 3.86 0.96
CA GLY A 135 -4.00 3.30 -0.31
C GLY A 135 -4.46 4.34 -1.32
N GLY A 136 -4.57 5.62 -0.97
CA GLY A 136 -4.90 6.71 -1.90
C GLY A 136 -6.08 6.38 -2.80
N ALA A 137 -5.86 6.39 -4.11
CA ALA A 137 -6.87 6.06 -5.12
C ALA A 137 -6.75 4.61 -5.67
N SER A 138 -6.26 3.66 -4.84
CA SER A 138 -5.99 2.27 -5.23
C SER A 138 -7.23 1.56 -5.79
N LEU A 139 -8.40 1.82 -5.21
CA LEU A 139 -9.70 1.31 -5.63
C LEU A 139 -10.45 2.26 -6.59
N SER A 140 -9.75 3.17 -7.27
CA SER A 140 -10.31 4.05 -8.29
C SER A 140 -9.31 4.32 -9.44
N PHE A 141 -9.04 5.57 -9.81
CA PHE A 141 -8.21 5.95 -10.96
C PHE A 141 -6.70 6.02 -10.66
N GLY A 142 -6.31 5.97 -9.38
CA GLY A 142 -4.91 6.12 -8.97
C GLY A 142 -4.01 5.04 -9.57
N CYS A 143 -2.83 5.44 -10.02
CA CYS A 143 -1.98 4.63 -10.88
C CYS A 143 -0.49 4.84 -10.68
N VAL A 144 -0.08 5.46 -9.57
CA VAL A 144 1.33 5.63 -9.24
C VAL A 144 1.75 4.54 -8.25
N GLN A 145 2.91 4.70 -7.61
CA GLN A 145 3.56 3.64 -6.85
C GLN A 145 2.66 3.00 -5.78
N GLU A 146 2.00 3.78 -4.91
CA GLU A 146 1.09 3.25 -3.87
C GLU A 146 -0.05 2.43 -4.49
N GLU A 147 -0.77 2.98 -5.46
CA GLU A 147 -1.93 2.28 -6.04
C GLU A 147 -1.55 1.04 -6.83
N ILE A 148 -0.41 1.07 -7.52
CA ILE A 148 0.13 -0.11 -8.20
C ILE A 148 0.49 -1.18 -7.17
N MET A 149 1.19 -0.83 -6.08
CA MET A 149 1.57 -1.76 -5.02
C MET A 149 0.32 -2.41 -4.40
N PHE A 150 -0.72 -1.62 -4.12
CA PHE A 150 -2.00 -2.10 -3.57
C PHE A 150 -2.80 -2.94 -4.58
N ALA A 151 -2.63 -2.74 -5.89
CA ALA A 151 -3.27 -3.57 -6.91
C ALA A 151 -2.57 -4.92 -7.10
N ILE A 152 -1.23 -4.96 -7.07
CA ILE A 152 -0.47 -6.23 -7.15
C ILE A 152 -0.49 -7.02 -5.85
N CYS A 153 -0.69 -6.35 -4.70
CA CYS A 153 -0.86 -6.94 -3.37
C CYS A 153 -2.23 -6.59 -2.75
N PRO A 154 -3.37 -7.10 -3.27
CA PRO A 154 -4.71 -6.62 -2.92
C PRO A 154 -5.06 -6.60 -1.44
N GLU A 155 -4.51 -7.51 -0.65
CA GLU A 155 -4.75 -7.62 0.79
C GLU A 155 -4.40 -6.34 1.55
N MET A 156 -3.46 -5.53 1.02
CA MET A 156 -3.10 -4.24 1.60
C MET A 156 -4.29 -3.28 1.64
N ASN A 157 -5.24 -3.38 0.71
CA ASN A 157 -6.44 -2.53 0.68
C ASN A 157 -7.32 -2.70 1.92
N VAL A 158 -7.21 -3.79 2.68
CA VAL A 158 -7.93 -3.93 3.96
C VAL A 158 -7.56 -2.81 4.94
N SER A 159 -6.34 -2.25 4.85
CA SER A 159 -5.94 -1.07 5.64
C SER A 159 -6.88 0.13 5.43
N ARG A 160 -7.46 0.31 4.25
CA ARG A 160 -8.43 1.38 3.93
C ARG A 160 -9.64 1.34 4.87
N LEU A 161 -10.04 0.15 5.32
CA LEU A 161 -11.20 -0.04 6.19
C LEU A 161 -10.89 0.25 7.68
N ILE A 162 -9.64 0.07 8.10
CA ILE A 162 -9.27 0.00 9.53
C ILE A 162 -8.25 1.04 9.98
N CYS A 163 -7.62 1.76 9.06
CA CYS A 163 -6.59 2.75 9.36
C CYS A 163 -7.08 4.16 9.03
N PRO A 164 -7.35 5.00 10.05
CA PRO A 164 -7.57 6.43 9.86
C PRO A 164 -6.39 7.15 9.22
N PRO A 165 -6.60 8.37 8.67
CA PRO A 165 -5.51 9.17 8.11
C PRO A 165 -4.33 9.29 9.08
N MET A 166 -3.10 9.16 8.56
CA MET A 166 -1.88 9.21 9.35
C MET A 166 -1.60 10.64 9.83
N ALA A 167 -1.25 10.80 11.10
CA ALA A 167 -0.69 12.07 11.59
C ALA A 167 0.75 12.26 11.07
N ALA A 168 1.28 13.48 11.22
CA ALA A 168 2.64 13.82 10.76
C ALA A 168 3.75 12.97 11.39
N ASP A 169 3.49 12.35 12.55
CA ASP A 169 4.41 11.48 13.29
C ASP A 169 4.00 10.01 13.30
N GLU A 170 3.09 9.59 12.43
CA GLU A 170 2.64 8.20 12.33
C GLU A 170 3.04 7.55 10.99
N ALA A 171 3.08 6.22 10.97
CA ALA A 171 3.21 5.41 9.77
C ALA A 171 2.34 4.15 9.90
N ILE A 172 2.07 3.48 8.79
CA ILE A 172 1.38 2.19 8.78
C ILE A 172 2.34 1.13 8.25
N LEU A 173 2.55 0.08 9.03
CA LEU A 173 3.33 -1.08 8.63
C LEU A 173 2.38 -2.21 8.22
N ILE A 174 2.63 -2.79 7.06
CA ILE A 174 1.85 -3.90 6.53
C ILE A 174 2.79 -5.09 6.34
N PHE A 175 2.54 -6.16 7.09
CA PHE A 175 3.32 -7.38 7.00
C PHE A 175 2.49 -8.50 6.40
N ARG A 176 3.18 -9.38 5.68
CA ARG A 176 2.65 -10.63 5.14
C ARG A 176 1.57 -10.49 4.09
N ALA A 177 1.33 -9.30 3.54
CA ALA A 177 0.52 -9.13 2.33
C ALA A 177 1.20 -9.82 1.14
N GLU A 178 0.45 -10.66 0.43
CA GLU A 178 0.94 -11.43 -0.70
C GLU A 178 0.77 -10.67 -2.02
N GLN A 179 1.70 -10.89 -2.94
CA GLN A 179 1.58 -10.43 -4.32
C GLN A 179 0.88 -11.49 -5.17
N PHE A 180 -0.03 -11.06 -6.05
CA PHE A 180 -0.85 -11.92 -6.89
C PHE A 180 -0.66 -11.68 -8.39
N SER A 181 -0.10 -10.54 -8.77
CA SER A 181 0.10 -10.15 -10.17
C SER A 181 1.38 -9.34 -10.34
N PHE A 182 1.75 -9.06 -11.59
CA PHE A 182 2.75 -8.05 -11.93
C PHE A 182 2.18 -7.02 -12.89
N VAL A 183 2.87 -5.89 -12.97
CA VAL A 183 2.71 -4.92 -14.05
C VAL A 183 3.62 -5.31 -15.22
N LYS A 184 3.23 -4.93 -16.43
CA LYS A 184 4.10 -5.11 -17.61
C LYS A 184 5.35 -4.23 -17.44
N PRO A 185 6.56 -4.75 -17.69
CA PRO A 185 7.78 -3.94 -17.60
C PRO A 185 7.71 -2.70 -18.50
N GLY A 186 8.21 -1.56 -17.99
CA GLY A 186 8.21 -0.29 -18.71
C GLY A 186 6.86 0.46 -18.72
N THR A 187 5.88 0.02 -17.94
CA THR A 187 4.58 0.71 -17.78
C THR A 187 4.47 1.40 -16.43
N TYR A 188 3.76 2.53 -16.36
CA TYR A 188 3.56 3.30 -15.13
C TYR A 188 2.44 4.34 -15.32
N ALA A 189 1.78 4.78 -14.24
CA ALA A 189 0.76 5.81 -14.31
C ALA A 189 -0.33 5.48 -15.36
N PHE A 190 -0.71 6.45 -16.18
CA PHE A 190 -1.75 6.27 -17.21
C PHE A 190 -1.37 5.30 -18.34
N SER A 191 -0.11 4.84 -18.42
CA SER A 191 0.30 3.77 -19.33
C SER A 191 0.33 2.39 -18.67
N LEU A 192 -0.13 2.26 -17.42
CA LEU A 192 -0.14 1.01 -16.67
C LEU A 192 -0.79 -0.13 -17.47
N GLU A 193 -0.05 -1.22 -17.65
CA GLU A 193 -0.59 -2.44 -18.23
C GLU A 193 -0.43 -3.62 -17.25
N TYR A 194 -1.42 -4.50 -17.26
CA TYR A 194 -1.36 -5.78 -16.57
C TYR A 194 -0.27 -6.68 -17.17
N GLY A 195 0.62 -7.20 -16.32
CA GLY A 195 1.77 -8.02 -16.71
C GLY A 195 1.60 -9.52 -16.54
N GLY A 196 0.48 -9.99 -15.98
CA GLY A 196 0.21 -11.41 -15.75
C GLY A 196 0.13 -11.79 -14.27
N THR A 197 -0.36 -13.00 -14.02
CA THR A 197 -0.50 -13.60 -12.68
C THR A 197 0.86 -13.93 -12.09
N PHE A 198 1.03 -13.72 -10.79
CA PHE A 198 2.21 -14.16 -10.07
C PHE A 198 2.10 -15.65 -9.72
N ASN A 199 2.85 -16.48 -10.45
CA ASN A 199 2.93 -17.92 -10.23
C ASN A 199 4.10 -18.35 -9.33
N GLY A 200 4.88 -17.40 -8.81
CA GLY A 200 6.01 -17.71 -7.93
C GLY A 200 5.58 -18.08 -6.50
N ARG A 201 6.54 -18.55 -5.70
CA ARG A 201 6.29 -18.76 -4.26
C ARG A 201 5.95 -17.41 -3.63
N ARG A 202 4.74 -17.29 -3.12
CA ARG A 202 4.29 -16.09 -2.39
C ARG A 202 5.12 -15.98 -1.12
N ALA A 203 5.99 -14.98 -1.10
CA ALA A 203 6.92 -14.75 0.00
C ALA A 203 6.23 -13.98 1.15
N ALA A 204 5.04 -14.44 1.57
CA ALA A 204 4.25 -13.77 2.60
C ALA A 204 5.08 -13.52 3.86
N ALA A 205 5.79 -14.53 4.35
CA ALA A 205 6.55 -14.43 5.60
C ALA A 205 7.61 -13.30 5.61
N THR A 206 8.14 -12.90 4.44
CA THR A 206 9.16 -11.84 4.33
C THR A 206 8.61 -10.52 3.81
N SER A 207 7.34 -10.48 3.39
CA SER A 207 6.72 -9.25 2.88
C SER A 207 6.52 -8.26 4.02
N ALA A 208 7.20 -7.12 3.91
CA ALA A 208 7.06 -5.99 4.82
C ALA A 208 7.00 -4.69 4.02
N VAL A 209 6.01 -3.86 4.33
CA VAL A 209 5.81 -2.55 3.72
C VAL A 209 5.67 -1.50 4.82
N ALA A 210 6.34 -0.37 4.67
CA ALA A 210 6.15 0.83 5.49
C ALA A 210 5.53 1.92 4.64
N ALA A 211 4.25 2.22 4.90
CA ALA A 211 3.53 3.34 4.30
C ALA A 211 3.85 4.62 5.05
N ILE A 212 4.44 5.57 4.32
CA ILE A 212 4.83 6.89 4.81
C ILE A 212 4.42 7.95 3.80
N ASP A 213 3.62 8.92 4.25
CA ASP A 213 3.18 10.03 3.41
C ASP A 213 4.16 11.21 3.45
N ALA A 214 4.51 11.77 2.30
CA ALA A 214 5.37 12.95 2.17
C ALA A 214 4.55 14.25 2.15
N LEU A 215 5.19 15.39 2.46
CA LEU A 215 4.54 16.69 2.28
C LEU A 215 4.27 16.97 0.80
N ASP A 216 3.04 17.39 0.52
CA ASP A 216 2.63 17.79 -0.83
C ASP A 216 2.99 19.26 -1.11
N TYR A 217 3.82 19.47 -2.14
CA TYR A 217 4.21 20.80 -2.62
C TYR A 217 3.50 21.22 -3.91
N ARG A 218 2.50 20.47 -4.39
CA ARG A 218 1.65 20.91 -5.51
C ARG A 218 0.98 22.23 -5.16
N GLY A 219 1.05 23.20 -6.07
CA GLY A 219 0.51 24.55 -5.86
C GLY A 219 1.28 25.38 -4.81
N ARG A 220 2.44 24.92 -4.35
CA ARG A 220 3.30 25.63 -3.39
C ARG A 220 4.73 25.74 -3.93
N SER A 221 5.52 26.64 -3.37
CA SER A 221 6.95 26.72 -3.72
C SER A 221 7.69 25.50 -3.20
N SER A 222 8.31 24.73 -4.10
CA SER A 222 9.15 23.59 -3.73
C SER A 222 10.35 24.01 -2.88
N LYS A 223 10.74 25.30 -2.87
CA LYS A 223 11.79 25.81 -1.97
C LYS A 223 11.42 25.69 -0.49
N ALA A 224 10.13 25.63 -0.16
CA ALA A 224 9.67 25.47 1.22
C ALA A 224 10.13 24.15 1.86
N GLN A 225 10.42 23.12 1.04
CA GLN A 225 10.90 21.82 1.52
C GLN A 225 12.22 21.93 2.31
N TYR A 226 13.05 22.94 1.99
CA TYR A 226 14.32 23.20 2.66
C TYR A 226 14.19 23.96 3.99
N SER A 227 12.96 24.31 4.39
CA SER A 227 12.75 24.89 5.72
C SER A 227 13.03 23.86 6.81
N ARG A 228 13.48 24.34 7.98
CA ARG A 228 13.77 23.47 9.13
C ARG A 228 12.55 22.64 9.54
N ASP A 229 11.37 23.23 9.53
CA ASP A 229 10.14 22.55 9.95
C ASP A 229 9.71 21.47 8.96
N CYS A 230 9.76 21.75 7.66
CA CYS A 230 9.47 20.75 6.63
C CYS A 230 10.48 19.61 6.67
N THR A 231 11.78 19.91 6.72
CA THR A 231 12.83 18.87 6.82
C THR A 231 12.67 18.04 8.10
N ALA A 232 12.39 18.67 9.25
CA ALA A 232 12.17 17.96 10.50
C ALA A 232 10.93 17.06 10.45
N ARG A 233 9.85 17.50 9.79
CA ARG A 233 8.65 16.68 9.57
C ARG A 233 8.98 15.42 8.78
N GLU A 234 9.70 15.53 7.66
CA GLU A 234 10.05 14.36 6.85
C GLU A 234 10.97 13.38 7.57
N ILE A 235 11.91 13.87 8.38
CA ILE A 235 12.75 13.03 9.23
C ILE A 235 11.90 12.26 10.26
N VAL A 236 10.95 12.94 10.92
CA VAL A 236 10.04 12.32 11.89
C VAL A 236 9.17 11.25 11.21
N LYS A 237 8.60 11.55 10.04
CA LYS A 237 7.80 10.62 9.25
C LYS A 237 8.60 9.38 8.85
N ALA A 238 9.81 9.57 8.31
CA ALA A 238 10.70 8.46 7.96
C ALA A 238 11.07 7.63 9.19
N CYS A 239 11.30 8.26 10.34
CA CYS A 239 11.56 7.57 11.61
C CYS A 239 10.34 6.78 12.10
N ALA A 240 9.11 7.26 11.91
CA ALA A 240 7.89 6.47 12.21
C ALA A 240 7.89 5.15 11.43
N GLY A 241 8.22 5.20 10.13
CA GLY A 241 8.19 4.04 9.24
C GLY A 241 9.42 3.11 9.34
N PHE A 242 10.59 3.61 9.74
CA PHE A 242 11.84 2.84 9.67
C PHE A 242 12.51 2.54 11.02
N ALA A 243 12.12 3.22 12.10
CA ALA A 243 12.76 3.05 13.40
C ALA A 243 11.99 2.13 14.37
N PHE A 244 11.04 1.34 13.86
CA PHE A 244 10.28 0.36 14.63
C PHE A 244 11.16 -0.82 15.05
N ASP A 245 10.85 -1.41 16.20
CA ASP A 245 11.56 -2.57 16.70
C ASP A 245 11.14 -3.82 15.92
N THR A 246 12.09 -4.51 15.30
CA THR A 246 11.86 -5.73 14.52
C THR A 246 11.79 -6.97 15.40
N SER A 247 11.91 -6.85 16.73
CA SER A 247 11.88 -7.98 17.68
C SER A 247 10.46 -8.42 18.07
N VAL A 248 9.59 -8.63 17.06
CA VAL A 248 8.27 -9.28 17.22
C VAL A 248 8.31 -10.68 16.64
#